data_AF-A0A2P7QKE4-F1
#
_entry.id   AF-A0A2P7QKE4-F1
#
_cell.length_a   1.000
_cell.length_b   1.000
_cell.length_c   1.000
_cell.angle_alpha   90.00
_cell.angle_beta   90.00
_cell.angle_gamma   90.00
#
_symmetry.space_group_name_H-M   'P 1'
#
loop_
_entity.id
_entity.type
_entity.pdbx_description
1 polymer ?
#
loop_
_entity_poly.entity_id
_entity_poly.type
_entity_poly.pdbx_seq_one_letter_code
_entity_poly.pdbx_strand_id
1 'polypeptide(L)'
;MRMVVAFLVAPFPAALVQALVVGFWPKPGQGVFENPASMFVAISLLFYAFEIVLGLPLALLLRRRFSPSLRLYAVVGSAAAAAPVAIMLGLTAVRGELALYGAVYLLALFGLGGLTAGAVFWQIARPDRRRGERDRASELAGRFS
;
A
#
# COMPACT_ATOMS: atom_id res chain seq x y z
N MET A 1 -9.64 7.98 14.18
CA MET A 1 -8.17 8.09 14.11
C MET A 1 -7.45 6.82 13.62
N ARG A 2 -7.67 5.61 14.15
CA ARG A 2 -6.94 4.39 13.71
C ARG A 2 -6.87 4.13 12.20
N MET A 3 -7.93 4.38 11.42
CA MET A 3 -7.90 4.23 9.96
C MET A 3 -6.99 5.26 9.27
N VAL A 4 -6.96 6.49 9.77
CA VAL A 4 -6.05 7.54 9.28
C VAL A 4 -4.60 7.17 9.61
N VAL A 5 -4.35 6.65 10.80
CA VAL A 5 -3.01 6.15 11.18
C VAL A 5 -2.60 4.95 10.33
N ALA A 6 -3.51 3.99 10.11
CA ALA A 6 -3.26 2.83 9.26
C ALA A 6 -2.86 3.26 7.85
N PHE A 7 -3.56 4.26 7.31
CA PHE A 7 -3.28 4.84 6.00
C PHE A 7 -1.91 5.54 5.97
N LEU A 8 -1.57 6.33 6.99
CA LEU A 8 -0.29 7.04 7.05
C LEU A 8 0.93 6.12 7.25
N VAL A 9 0.73 4.96 7.89
CA VAL A 9 1.83 4.04 8.22
C VAL A 9 1.99 2.94 7.17
N ALA A 10 0.92 2.56 6.47
CA ALA A 10 0.93 1.48 5.48
C ALA A 10 2.02 1.58 4.40
N PRO A 11 2.27 2.73 3.76
CA PRO A 11 3.27 2.82 2.69
C PRO A 11 4.72 2.92 3.21
N PHE A 12 4.92 3.16 4.51
CA PHE A 12 6.25 3.40 5.08
C PHE A 12 7.26 2.25 4.86
N PRO A 13 6.91 0.97 5.06
CA PRO A 13 7.86 -0.13 4.84
C PRO A 13 8.32 -0.23 3.38
N ALA A 14 7.39 -0.09 2.43
CA ALA A 14 7.70 -0.14 1.01
C ALA A 14 8.62 1.03 0.61
N ALA A 15 8.31 2.23 1.11
CA ALA A 15 9.12 3.42 0.86
C ALA A 15 10.53 3.30 1.49
N LEU A 16 10.65 2.77 2.71
CA LEU A 16 11.93 2.59 3.39
C LEU A 16 12.85 1.64 2.62
N VAL A 17 12.35 0.47 2.20
CA VAL A 17 13.11 -0.49 1.40
C VAL A 17 13.60 0.16 0.11
N GLN A 18 12.74 0.93 -0.55
CA GLN A 18 13.07 1.62 -1.78
C GLN A 18 14.13 2.71 -1.58
N ALA A 19 14.05 3.50 -0.51
CA ALA A 19 15.07 4.49 -0.17
C ALA A 19 16.44 3.84 0.04
N LEU A 20 16.49 2.66 0.67
CA LEU A 20 17.73 1.91 0.84
C LEU A 20 18.28 1.45 -0.50
N VAL A 21 17.44 0.83 -1.35
CA VAL A 21 17.86 0.37 -2.69
C VAL A 21 18.43 1.51 -3.53
N VAL A 22 17.75 2.66 -3.58
CA VAL A 22 18.23 3.85 -4.29
C VAL A 22 19.48 4.45 -3.65
N GLY A 23 19.54 4.47 -2.32
CA GLY A 23 20.69 4.98 -1.57
C GLY A 23 21.99 4.23 -1.87
N PHE A 24 21.89 2.93 -2.14
CA PHE A 24 23.03 2.07 -2.47
C PHE A 24 23.22 1.84 -3.99
N TRP A 25 22.38 2.42 -4.84
CA TRP A 25 22.50 2.25 -6.29
C TRP A 25 23.66 3.08 -6.86
N PRO A 26 24.54 2.53 -7.71
CA PRO A 26 25.64 3.28 -8.32
C PRO A 26 25.10 4.39 -9.24
N LYS A 27 25.57 5.63 -9.06
CA LYS A 27 25.00 6.83 -9.73
C LYS A 27 25.92 7.40 -10.81
N PRO A 28 25.67 7.13 -12.10
CA PRO A 28 26.16 7.96 -13.19
C PRO A 28 25.07 8.91 -13.71
N GLY A 29 25.23 10.22 -13.43
CA GLY A 29 24.66 11.42 -14.09
C GLY A 29 23.24 11.40 -14.66
N GLN A 30 22.17 11.25 -13.84
CA GLN A 30 20.78 11.32 -14.33
C GLN A 30 19.72 11.82 -13.30
N GLY A 31 19.32 13.09 -13.39
CA GLY A 31 17.98 13.65 -13.11
C GLY A 31 17.42 13.55 -11.67
N VAL A 32 16.15 13.93 -11.45
CA VAL A 32 15.43 13.99 -10.13
C VAL A 32 15.50 12.68 -9.30
N PHE A 33 15.94 11.58 -9.92
CA PHE A 33 16.24 10.29 -9.32
C PHE A 33 17.66 10.20 -8.69
N GLU A 34 18.44 11.27 -8.72
CA GLU A 34 19.78 11.38 -8.13
C GLU A 34 19.78 11.46 -6.60
N ASN A 35 18.68 11.92 -5.99
CA ASN A 35 18.59 12.10 -4.56
C ASN A 35 17.70 11.00 -3.94
N PRO A 36 18.23 10.11 -3.08
CA PRO A 36 17.45 9.03 -2.47
C PRO A 36 16.21 9.56 -1.73
N ALA A 37 16.32 10.77 -1.17
CA ALA A 37 15.22 11.46 -0.52
C ALA A 37 14.10 11.88 -1.48
N SER A 38 14.41 12.39 -2.68
CA SER A 38 13.37 12.76 -3.66
C SER A 38 12.68 11.53 -4.24
N MET A 39 13.42 10.44 -4.50
CA MET A 39 12.81 9.16 -4.91
C MET A 39 11.92 8.57 -3.83
N PHE A 40 12.36 8.61 -2.56
CA PHE A 40 11.56 8.18 -1.43
C PHE A 40 10.24 8.94 -1.35
N VAL A 41 10.29 10.27 -1.44
CA VAL A 41 9.09 11.12 -1.42
C VAL A 41 8.19 10.81 -2.61
N ALA A 42 8.73 10.75 -3.83
CA ALA A 42 7.95 10.47 -5.02
C ALA A 42 7.23 9.12 -4.96
N ILE A 43 7.92 8.06 -4.51
CA ILE A 43 7.35 6.72 -4.42
C ILE A 43 6.33 6.64 -3.28
N SER A 44 6.61 7.26 -2.14
CA SER A 44 5.63 7.37 -1.04
C SER A 44 4.34 8.06 -1.52
N LEU A 45 4.47 9.17 -2.24
CA LEU A 45 3.34 9.90 -2.80
C LEU A 45 2.54 9.06 -3.80
N LEU A 46 3.21 8.26 -4.65
CA LEU A 46 2.54 7.35 -5.57
C LEU A 46 1.76 6.25 -4.83
N PHE A 47 2.36 5.63 -3.81
CA PHE A 47 1.65 4.65 -2.98
C PHE A 47 0.43 5.28 -2.30
N TYR A 48 0.57 6.48 -1.73
CA TYR A 48 -0.57 7.20 -1.15
C TYR A 48 -1.66 7.52 -2.16
N ALA A 49 -1.29 7.97 -3.36
CA ALA A 49 -2.24 8.27 -4.43
C ALA A 49 -3.00 6.99 -4.83
N PHE A 50 -2.30 5.89 -5.06
CA PHE A 50 -2.93 4.61 -5.43
C PHE A 50 -3.77 4.02 -4.29
N GLU A 51 -3.33 4.14 -3.04
CA GLU A 51 -4.13 3.70 -1.89
C GLU A 51 -5.38 4.55 -1.69
N ILE A 52 -5.35 5.88 -1.87
CA ILE A 52 -6.56 6.72 -1.80
C ILE A 52 -7.53 6.40 -2.92
N VAL A 53 -7.03 6.33 -4.15
CA VAL A 53 -7.88 6.22 -5.34
C VAL A 53 -8.43 4.81 -5.50
N LEU A 54 -7.65 3.78 -5.17
CA LEU A 54 -8.00 2.37 -5.41
C LEU A 54 -8.12 1.58 -4.12
N GLY A 55 -7.12 1.66 -3.24
CA GLY A 55 -7.06 0.81 -2.04
C GLY A 55 -8.20 1.04 -1.05
N LEU A 56 -8.47 2.29 -0.69
CA LEU A 56 -9.48 2.66 0.29
C LEU A 56 -10.92 2.37 -0.18
N PRO A 57 -11.34 2.76 -1.41
CA PRO A 57 -12.64 2.37 -1.93
C PRO A 57 -12.82 0.86 -1.99
N LEU A 58 -11.80 0.13 -2.46
CA LEU A 58 -11.86 -1.33 -2.57
C LEU A 58 -11.96 -1.99 -1.19
N ALA A 59 -11.19 -1.50 -0.21
CA ALA A 59 -11.28 -1.97 1.17
C ALA A 59 -12.66 -1.70 1.81
N LEU A 60 -13.25 -0.52 1.57
CA LEU A 60 -14.58 -0.18 2.06
C LEU A 60 -15.67 -1.05 1.43
N LEU A 61 -15.57 -1.30 0.12
CA LEU A 61 -16.48 -2.17 -0.61
C LEU A 61 -16.39 -3.62 -0.10
N LEU A 62 -15.17 -4.15 0.04
CA LEU A 62 -14.93 -5.52 0.48
C LEU A 62 -15.32 -5.76 1.94
N ARG A 63 -15.16 -4.76 2.81
CA ARG A 63 -15.64 -4.82 4.20
C ARG A 63 -17.14 -5.06 4.32
N ARG A 64 -17.93 -4.64 3.34
CA ARG A 64 -19.39 -4.86 3.35
C ARG A 64 -19.78 -6.28 2.96
N ARG A 65 -18.94 -6.97 2.19
CA ARG A 65 -19.29 -8.25 1.54
C ARG A 65 -18.51 -9.45 2.04
N PHE A 66 -17.31 -9.25 2.58
CA PHE A 66 -16.41 -10.33 2.98
C PHE A 66 -15.90 -10.15 4.40
N SER A 67 -15.60 -11.28 5.06
CA SER A 67 -14.93 -11.26 6.36
C SER A 67 -13.53 -10.65 6.22
N PRO A 68 -13.19 -9.63 7.00
CA PRO A 68 -11.93 -8.90 6.87
C PRO A 68 -10.73 -9.74 7.32
N SER A 69 -10.05 -10.40 6.38
CA SER A 69 -8.85 -11.21 6.64
C SER A 69 -7.55 -10.53 6.20
N LEU A 70 -6.43 -10.85 6.84
CA LEU A 70 -5.09 -10.36 6.45
C LEU A 70 -4.81 -10.58 4.96
N ARG A 71 -5.11 -11.80 4.47
CA ARG A 71 -4.86 -12.19 3.08
C ARG A 71 -5.62 -11.29 2.11
N LEU A 72 -6.88 -10.98 2.41
CA LEU A 72 -7.71 -10.13 1.56
C LEU A 72 -7.11 -8.74 1.40
N TYR A 73 -6.73 -8.09 2.51
CA TYR A 73 -6.17 -6.73 2.46
C TYR A 73 -4.78 -6.69 1.83
N ALA A 74 -3.95 -7.72 2.06
CA ALA A 74 -2.65 -7.83 1.42
C ALA A 74 -2.78 -7.96 -0.11
N VAL A 75 -3.70 -8.82 -0.58
CA VAL A 75 -3.96 -8.97 -2.03
C VAL A 75 -4.55 -7.68 -2.62
N VAL A 76 -5.48 -7.03 -1.92
CA VAL A 76 -6.07 -5.75 -2.34
C VAL A 76 -5.03 -4.65 -2.46
N GLY A 77 -4.16 -4.51 -1.45
CA GLY A 77 -3.07 -3.52 -1.48
C GLY A 77 -2.12 -3.78 -2.64
N SER A 78 -1.75 -5.04 -2.87
CA SER A 78 -0.91 -5.45 -4.00
C SER A 78 -1.56 -5.12 -5.35
N ALA A 79 -2.83 -5.47 -5.53
CA ALA A 79 -3.57 -5.20 -6.75
C ALA A 79 -3.74 -3.69 -7.00
N ALA A 80 -4.07 -2.92 -5.96
CA ALA A 80 -4.24 -1.47 -6.04
C ALA A 80 -2.93 -0.75 -6.41
N ALA A 81 -1.79 -1.21 -5.89
CA ALA A 81 -0.49 -0.63 -6.19
C ALA A 81 0.06 -1.09 -7.55
N ALA A 82 -0.09 -2.37 -7.91
CA ALA A 82 0.50 -2.95 -9.12
C ALA A 82 -0.34 -2.68 -10.38
N ALA A 83 -1.67 -2.56 -10.30
CA ALA A 83 -2.51 -2.41 -11.49
C ALA A 83 -2.20 -1.14 -12.31
N PRO A 84 -2.05 0.07 -11.74
CA PRO A 84 -1.66 1.25 -12.50
C PRO A 84 -0.30 1.10 -13.19
N VAL A 85 0.64 0.43 -12.52
CA VAL A 85 1.98 0.15 -13.06
C VAL A 85 1.91 -0.84 -14.21
N ALA A 86 1.13 -1.91 -14.07
CA ALA A 86 0.93 -2.89 -15.13
C ALA A 86 0.30 -2.26 -16.38
N ILE A 87 -0.68 -1.36 -16.20
CA ILE A 87 -1.29 -0.61 -17.31
C ILE A 87 -0.24 0.27 -18.01
N MET A 88 0.53 1.04 -17.23
CA MET A 88 1.59 1.88 -17.79
C MET A 88 2.64 1.07 -18.55
N LEU A 89 3.07 -0.07 -18.00
CA LEU A 89 4.01 -0.99 -18.65
C LEU A 89 3.42 -1.56 -19.95
N GLY A 90 2.16 -1.96 -19.95
CA GLY A 90 1.47 -2.41 -21.16
C GLY A 90 1.44 -1.35 -22.26
N LEU A 91 1.17 -0.09 -21.89
CA LEU A 91 1.22 1.04 -22.83
C LEU A 91 2.64 1.27 -23.38
N THR A 92 3.68 1.17 -22.54
CA THR A 92 5.07 1.29 -23.01
C THR A 92 5.51 0.10 -23.87
N ALA A 93 4.98 -1.10 -23.60
CA ALA A 93 5.26 -2.30 -24.39
C ALA A 93 4.77 -2.14 -25.84
N VAL A 94 3.56 -1.58 -26.02
CA VAL A 94 3.00 -1.30 -27.34
C VAL A 94 3.84 -0.29 -28.13
N ARG A 95 4.59 0.58 -27.45
CA ARG A 95 5.50 1.56 -28.06
C ARG A 95 6.90 1.00 -28.37
N GLY A 96 7.21 -0.23 -27.96
CA GLY A 96 8.53 -0.84 -28.15
C GLY A 96 9.62 -0.31 -27.20
N GLU A 97 9.24 0.46 -26.18
CA GLU A 97 10.17 1.12 -25.25
C GLU A 97 10.38 0.33 -23.94
N LEU A 98 9.89 -0.91 -23.89
CA LEU A 98 9.88 -1.70 -22.66
C LEU A 98 11.22 -2.40 -22.41
N ALA A 99 11.96 -1.93 -21.40
CA ALA A 99 13.05 -2.69 -20.83
C ALA A 99 12.50 -3.75 -19.84
N LEU A 100 12.68 -5.03 -20.16
CA LEU A 100 12.18 -6.15 -19.34
C LEU A 100 12.61 -6.05 -17.87
N TYR A 101 13.87 -5.68 -17.64
CA TYR A 101 14.41 -5.49 -16.29
C TYR A 101 13.63 -4.43 -15.49
N GLY A 102 13.35 -3.28 -16.10
CA GLY A 102 12.58 -2.20 -15.47
C GLY A 102 11.14 -2.60 -15.19
N ALA A 103 10.53 -3.36 -16.10
CA ALA A 103 9.18 -3.89 -15.92
C ALA A 103 9.08 -4.83 -14.72
N VAL A 104 10.00 -5.80 -14.62
CA VAL A 104 10.06 -6.75 -13.50
C VAL A 104 10.32 -6.03 -12.18
N TYR A 105 11.26 -5.07 -12.18
CA TYR A 105 11.56 -4.27 -11.00
C TYR A 105 10.34 -3.49 -10.49
N LEU A 106 9.65 -2.77 -11.37
CA LEU A 106 8.48 -1.97 -11.00
C LEU A 106 7.32 -2.84 -10.52
N LEU A 107 7.05 -3.97 -11.19
CA LEU A 107 6.02 -4.91 -10.75
C LEU A 107 6.34 -5.53 -9.40
N ALA A 108 7.60 -5.91 -9.16
CA ALA A 108 8.02 -6.45 -7.87
C ALA A 108 7.91 -5.39 -6.77
N LEU A 109 8.37 -4.16 -7.03
CA LEU A 109 8.33 -3.06 -6.07
C LEU A 109 6.89 -2.71 -5.67
N PHE A 110 6.01 -2.47 -6.65
CA PHE A 110 4.63 -2.08 -6.37
C PHE A 110 3.77 -3.26 -5.92
N GLY A 111 4.00 -4.46 -6.44
CA GLY A 111 3.32 -5.68 -6.03
C GLY A 111 3.62 -6.06 -4.58
N LEU A 112 4.90 -6.21 -4.23
CA LEU A 112 5.32 -6.53 -2.85
C LEU A 112 5.09 -5.37 -1.91
N GLY A 113 5.37 -4.13 -2.34
CA GLY A 113 5.10 -2.94 -1.56
C GLY A 113 3.61 -2.83 -1.21
N GLY A 114 2.72 -3.01 -2.19
CA GLY A 114 1.28 -2.99 -1.95
C GLY A 114 0.81 -4.14 -1.06
N LEU A 115 1.43 -5.32 -1.17
CA LEU A 115 1.17 -6.45 -0.29
C LEU A 115 1.49 -6.11 1.17
N THR A 116 2.68 -5.54 1.40
CA THR A 116 3.09 -5.12 2.75
C THR A 116 2.22 -3.99 3.29
N ALA A 117 1.88 -3.00 2.45
CA ALA A 117 1.03 -1.88 2.85
C ALA A 117 -0.38 -2.34 3.24
N GLY A 118 -0.99 -3.23 2.43
CA GLY A 118 -2.28 -3.85 2.75
C GLY A 118 -2.26 -4.67 4.04
N ALA A 119 -1.17 -5.41 4.29
CA ALA A 119 -0.98 -6.17 5.51
C ALA A 119 -0.88 -5.28 6.76
N VAL A 120 -0.07 -4.22 6.69
CA VAL A 120 0.10 -3.22 7.77
C VAL A 120 -1.22 -2.48 8.01
N PHE A 121 -1.92 -2.09 6.94
CA PHE A 121 -3.23 -1.47 7.03
C PHE A 121 -4.22 -2.37 7.80
N TRP A 122 -4.27 -3.66 7.47
CA TRP A 122 -5.15 -4.61 8.18
C TRP A 122 -4.78 -4.75 9.66
N GLN A 123 -3.48 -4.85 9.99
CA GLN A 123 -3.04 -4.99 11.38
C GLN A 123 -3.47 -3.79 12.24
N ILE A 124 -3.34 -2.57 11.70
CA ILE A 124 -3.69 -1.34 12.42
C ILE A 124 -5.21 -1.12 12.43
N ALA A 125 -5.88 -1.39 11.31
CA ALA A 125 -7.32 -1.23 11.15
C ALA A 125 -8.16 -2.43 11.62
N ARG A 126 -7.52 -3.41 12.29
CA ARG A 126 -8.09 -4.72 12.67
C ARG A 126 -9.52 -4.58 13.24
N PRO A 127 -10.54 -5.13 12.54
CA PRO A 127 -11.93 -4.97 12.92
C PRO A 127 -12.35 -5.80 14.14
N ASP A 128 -11.65 -6.90 14.47
CA ASP A 128 -12.01 -7.75 15.62
C ASP A 128 -11.84 -7.03 16.96
N ARG A 129 -10.86 -6.12 17.06
CA ARG A 129 -10.71 -5.23 18.22
C ARG A 129 -11.93 -4.31 18.41
N ARG A 130 -12.63 -3.93 17.33
CA ARG A 130 -13.82 -3.08 17.42
C ARG A 130 -15.05 -3.82 17.95
N ARG A 131 -15.21 -5.11 17.62
CA ARG A 131 -16.31 -5.92 18.17
C ARG A 131 -16.12 -6.10 19.68
N GLY A 132 -14.95 -6.54 20.12
CA GLY A 132 -14.67 -6.71 21.56
C GLY A 132 -14.75 -5.41 22.38
N GLU A 133 -14.33 -4.26 21.82
CA GLU A 133 -14.49 -2.95 22.48
C GLU A 133 -15.97 -2.53 22.60
N ARG A 134 -16.81 -2.81 21.59
CA ARG A 134 -18.25 -2.53 21.64
C ARG A 134 -18.99 -3.44 22.59
N ASP A 135 -18.70 -4.74 22.54
CA ASP A 135 -19.39 -5.75 23.37
C ASP A 135 -19.13 -5.49 24.87
N ARG A 136 -17.88 -5.12 25.23
CA ARG A 136 -17.54 -4.68 26.59
C ARG A 136 -18.24 -3.38 27.01
N ALA A 137 -18.38 -2.42 26.10
CA ALA A 137 -19.07 -1.17 26.39
C ALA A 137 -20.57 -1.41 26.65
N SER A 138 -21.22 -2.30 25.89
CA SER A 138 -22.60 -2.71 26.14
C SER A 138 -22.77 -3.50 27.44
N GLU A 139 -21.82 -4.37 27.78
CA GLU A 139 -21.85 -5.13 29.04
C GLU A 139 -21.72 -4.21 30.26
N LEU A 140 -20.83 -3.20 30.19
CA LEU A 140 -20.70 -2.18 31.24
C LEU A 140 -21.96 -1.32 31.36
N ALA A 141 -22.54 -0.88 30.24
CA ALA A 141 -23.76 -0.09 30.25
C ALA A 141 -24.94 -0.85 30.89
N GLY A 142 -25.06 -2.16 30.62
CA GLY A 142 -26.10 -3.01 31.22
C GLY A 142 -25.89 -3.34 32.70
N ARG A 143 -24.71 -3.08 33.28
CA ARG A 143 -24.47 -3.26 34.73
C ARG A 143 -24.90 -2.07 35.58
N PHE A 144 -25.16 -0.92 34.97
CA PHE A 144 -25.55 0.33 35.66
C PHE A 144 -27.00 0.75 35.39
N SER A 145 -27.77 -0.10 34.69
CA SER A 145 -29.21 0.04 34.46
C SER A 145 -29.99 -0.90 35.35
#